data_AF-A0A537ZGN9-F1
#
_entry.id   AF-A0A537ZGN9-F1
#
_cell.length_a   1.000
_cell.length_b   1.000
_cell.length_c   1.000
_cell.angle_alpha   90.00
_cell.angle_beta   90.00
_cell.angle_gamma   90.00
#
_symmetry.space_group_name_H-M   'P 1'
#
loop_
_entity.id
_entity.type
_entity.pdbx_description
1 polymer ?
#
loop_
_entity_poly.entity_id
_entity_poly.type
_entity_poly.pdbx_seq_one_letter_code
_entity_poly.pdbx_strand_id
1 'polypeptide(L)' 'MEGDSPRRVDIGFGGGQSLAVRLREGAYKALRDALDGDDSQRWHELAAEDATILVDLSQVVFIRLDTQEQRIGFRGA' A
#
# COMPACT_ATOMS: atom_id res chain seq x y z
N MET A 1 -7.06 -21.32 3.46
CA MET A 1 -7.69 -20.08 2.97
C MET A 1 -6.74 -19.51 1.95
N GLU A 2 -6.89 -19.92 0.69
CA GLU A 2 -6.12 -19.39 -0.44
C GLU A 2 -6.82 -18.08 -0.83
N GLY A 3 -6.24 -16.92 -0.51
CA GLY A 3 -6.91 -15.65 -0.81
C GLY A 3 -6.34 -14.36 -0.21
N ASP A 4 -5.35 -14.41 0.69
CA ASP A 4 -4.80 -13.19 1.29
C ASP A 4 -3.27 -13.13 1.16
N SER A 5 -2.79 -13.36 -0.06
CA SER A 5 -1.38 -13.13 -0.38
C SER A 5 -1.10 -11.63 -0.35
N PRO A 6 -0.10 -11.17 0.44
CA PRO A 6 0.19 -9.75 0.57
C PRO A 6 0.65 -9.19 -0.79
N ARG A 7 0.08 -8.04 -1.17
CA ARG A 7 0.36 -7.35 -2.43
C ARG A 7 1.29 -6.18 -2.19
N ARG A 8 2.16 -5.90 -3.17
CA ARG A 8 3.01 -4.72 -3.13
C ARG A 8 2.16 -3.47 -3.33
N VAL A 9 2.36 -2.49 -2.46
CA VAL A 9 1.71 -1.18 -2.49
C VAL A 9 2.79 -0.12 -2.37
N ASP A 10 2.80 0.85 -3.28
CA ASP A 10 3.65 2.03 -3.19
C ASP A 10 2.80 3.23 -2.72
N ILE A 11 3.24 3.88 -1.65
CA ILE A 11 2.61 5.08 -1.08
C ILE A 11 3.51 6.28 -1.42
N GLY A 12 2.98 7.24 -2.18
CA GLY A 12 3.71 8.45 -2.56
C GLY A 12 3.42 9.60 -1.61
N PHE A 13 4.45 10.37 -1.25
CA PHE A 13 4.33 11.55 -0.39
C PHE A 13 4.68 12.84 -1.13
N GLY A 14 4.12 13.97 -0.67
CA GLY A 14 4.32 15.29 -1.30
C GLY A 14 5.77 15.74 -1.48
N GLY A 15 6.71 15.18 -0.70
CA GLY A 15 8.15 15.43 -0.84
C GLY A 15 8.86 14.64 -1.96
N GLY A 16 8.13 13.91 -2.80
CA GLY A 16 8.70 13.12 -3.92
C GLY A 16 9.26 11.75 -3.52
N GLN A 17 9.27 11.43 -2.23
CA GLN A 17 9.60 10.11 -1.70
C GLN A 17 8.40 9.15 -1.81
N SER A 18 8.68 7.86 -1.96
CA SER A 18 7.67 6.81 -1.86
C SER A 18 8.11 5.70 -0.91
N LEU A 19 7.12 5.08 -0.28
CA LEU A 19 7.29 3.93 0.60
C LEU A 19 6.66 2.70 -0.06
N ALA A 20 7.47 1.69 -0.36
CA ALA A 20 7.00 0.41 -0.85
C ALA A 20 6.76 -0.54 0.33
N VAL A 21 5.55 -1.06 0.45
CA VAL A 21 5.13 -2.01 1.51
C VAL A 21 4.41 -3.21 0.90
N ARG A 22 4.31 -4.28 1.68
CA ARG A 22 3.47 -5.43 1.36
C ARG A 22 2.29 -5.45 2.31
N LEU A 23 1.07 -5.36 1.76
CA LEU A 23 -0.16 -5.30 2.53
C LEU A 23 -1.07 -6.47 2.18
N ARG A 24 -1.64 -7.09 3.21
CA ARG A 24 -2.82 -7.95 3.10
C ARG A 24 -4.02 -7.14 2.66
N GLU A 25 -5.05 -7.82 2.13
CA GLU A 25 -6.23 -7.15 1.61
C GLU A 25 -6.94 -6.31 2.66
N GLY A 26 -7.05 -6.82 3.89
CA GLY A 26 -7.66 -6.09 5.01
C GLY A 26 -6.93 -4.80 5.34
N ALA A 27 -5.60 -4.83 5.41
CA ALA A 27 -4.78 -3.65 5.70
C ALA A 27 -4.84 -2.62 4.55
N TYR A 28 -4.84 -3.08 3.30
CA TYR A 28 -5.00 -2.21 2.14
C TYR A 28 -6.36 -1.52 2.13
N LYS A 29 -7.44 -2.26 2.43
CA LYS A 29 -8.79 -1.70 2.54
C LYS A 29 -8.89 -0.67 3.66
N ALA A 30 -8.34 -0.97 4.84
CA ALA A 30 -8.32 -0.04 5.97
C ALA A 30 -7.58 1.27 5.64
N LEU A 31 -6.44 1.18 4.94
CA LEU A 31 -5.71 2.36 4.46
C LEU A 31 -6.55 3.20 3.48
N ARG A 32 -7.25 2.54 2.54
CA ARG A 32 -8.12 3.22 1.57
C ARG A 32 -9.30 3.90 2.28
N ASP A 33 -9.95 3.22 3.22
CA ASP A 33 -11.08 3.76 3.96
C ASP A 33 -10.64 4.95 4.85
N ALA A 34 -9.44 4.89 5.43
CA ALA A 34 -8.88 5.98 6.22
C ALA A 34 -8.56 7.23 5.38
N LEU A 35 -8.24 7.07 4.09
CA LEU A 35 -8.04 8.19 3.16
C LEU A 35 -9.33 8.80 2.63
N ASP A 36 -10.45 8.07 2.66
CA ASP A 36 -11.77 8.56 2.27
C ASP A 36 -12.46 9.36 3.40
N GLY A 37 -11.99 9.18 4.64
CA GLY A 37 -12.48 9.86 5.83
C GLY A 37 -12.11 11.35 5.90
N ASP A 38 -12.74 12.04 6.86
CA ASP A 38 -12.48 13.44 7.17
C ASP A 38 -11.03 13.65 7.67
N ASP A 39 -10.40 14.79 7.33
CA ASP A 39 -8.99 15.14 7.61
C ASP A 39 -8.59 15.10 9.10
N SER A 40 -9.54 14.85 9.99
CA SER A 40 -9.37 14.73 11.43
C SER A 40 -8.49 13.53 11.86
N GLN A 41 -8.33 12.50 11.02
CA GLN A 41 -7.45 11.35 11.29
C GLN A 41 -6.10 11.44 10.56
N ARG A 42 -5.27 12.40 10.96
CA ARG A 42 -3.97 12.68 10.32
C ARG A 42 -3.00 11.48 10.31
N TRP A 43 -2.93 10.71 11.40
CA TRP A 43 -2.01 9.57 11.52
C TRP A 43 -2.76 8.25 11.42
N HIS A 44 -2.25 7.35 10.58
CA HIS A 44 -2.77 6.01 10.39
C HIS A 44 -1.69 4.96 10.70
N GLU A 45 -2.05 3.95 11.48
CA GLU A 45 -1.18 2.80 11.71
C GLU A 45 -1.38 1.77 10.60
N LEU A 46 -0.31 1.52 9.85
CA LEU A 46 -0.29 0.59 8.74
C LEU A 46 0.40 -0.71 9.15
N ALA A 47 -0.37 -1.79 9.23
CA ALA A 47 0.14 -3.14 9.45
C ALA A 47 0.63 -3.77 8.13
N ALA A 48 1.91 -3.60 7.82
CA ALA A 48 2.56 -4.27 6.70
C ALA A 48 3.16 -5.61 7.14
N GLU A 49 3.48 -6.48 6.18
CA GLU A 49 4.06 -7.81 6.46
C GLU A 49 5.35 -7.73 7.29
N ASP A 50 6.16 -6.71 7.02
CA ASP A 50 7.52 -6.60 7.54
C ASP A 50 7.63 -5.62 8.72
N ALA A 51 6.60 -4.79 8.94
CA ALA A 51 6.63 -3.73 9.95
C ALA A 51 5.24 -3.13 10.23
N THR A 52 5.11 -2.51 11.40
CA THR A 52 4.03 -1.55 11.70
C THR A 52 4.56 -0.14 11.46
N ILE A 53 3.84 0.67 10.68
CA ILE A 53 4.30 1.98 10.20
C ILE A 53 3.24 3.04 10.51
N LEU A 54 3.62 4.14 11.16
CA LEU A 54 2.74 5.30 11.29
C LEU A 54 2.89 6.19 10.05
N VAL A 55 1.78 6.43 9.36
CA VAL A 55 1.71 7.20 8.11
C VAL A 55 0.91 8.47 8.35
N ASP A 56 1.49 9.63 7.98
CA ASP A 56 0.75 10.90 7.93
C ASP A 56 -0.08 10.96 6.64
N LEU A 57 -1.39 10.73 6.75
CA LEU A 57 -2.31 10.70 5.61
C LEU A 57 -2.39 12.06 4.90
N SER A 58 -2.14 13.17 5.60
CA SER A 58 -2.14 14.51 5.00
C SER A 58 -0.99 14.73 4.01
N GLN A 59 0.01 13.87 4.03
CA GLN A 59 1.16 13.92 3.13
C GLN A 59 1.05 12.92 1.98
N VAL A 60 0.06 12.03 2.00
CA VAL A 60 -0.14 11.02 0.96
C VAL A 60 -0.74 11.69 -0.28
N VAL A 61 -0.05 11.56 -1.41
CA VAL A 61 -0.48 12.12 -2.70
C VAL A 61 -0.96 11.07 -3.68
N PHE A 62 -0.51 9.81 -3.53
CA PHE A 62 -1.03 8.68 -4.28
C PHE A 62 -0.81 7.36 -3.55
N ILE A 63 -1.62 6.37 -3.92
CA ILE A 63 -1.40 4.96 -3.63
C ILE A 63 -1.43 4.18 -4.93
N ARG A 64 -0.43 3.31 -5.14
CA ARG A 64 -0.39 2.36 -6.25
C ARG A 64 -0.39 0.93 -5.72
N LEU A 65 -1.45 0.17 -6.00
CA LEU A 65 -1.49 -1.27 -5.80
C LEU A 65 -0.87 -1.94 -7.03
N ASP A 66 0.12 -2.81 -6.84
CA ASP A 66 0.63 -3.64 -7.93
C ASP A 66 -0.39 -4.74 -8.26
N THR A 67 -0.93 -4.69 -9.48
CA THR A 67 -1.92 -5.65 -9.98
C THR A 67 -1.35 -6.59 -11.03
N GLN A 68 -0.03 -6.64 -11.20
CA GLN A 68 0.56 -7.46 -12.26
C GLN A 68 0.57 -8.93 -11.84
N GLU A 69 -0.12 -9.77 -12.61
CA GLU A 69 0.22 -11.18 -12.71
C GLU A 69 1.62 -11.26 -13.32
N GLN A 70 2.61 -11.76 -12.58
CA GLN A 70 3.97 -11.95 -13.10
C GLN A 70 3.94 -12.96 -14.26
N ARG A 71 3.74 -12.47 -15.49
CA ARG A 71 3.97 -13.25 -16.71
C ARG A 71 5.47 -13.32 -16.91
N ILE A 72 6.09 -14.41 -16.44
CA ILE A 72 7.50 -14.71 -16.69
C ILE A 72 7.66 -14.87 -18.21
N GLY A 73 8.25 -13.87 -18.87
CA GLY A 73 8.60 -13.93 -20.27
C GLY A 73 9.91 -14.67 -20.47
N PHE A 74 9.87 -16.00 -20.54
CA PHE A 74 10.99 -16.73 -21.14
C PHE A 74 10.92 -16.55 -22.65
N ARG A 75 11.60 -15.53 -23.18
CA ARG A 75 11.95 -15.50 -24.60
C ARG A 75 13.31 -16.16 -24.73
N GLY A 76 13.29 -17.47 -24.98
CA GLY A 76 14.48 -18.21 -25.36
C GLY A 76 15.06 -17.65 -26.65
N ALA A 77 16.39 -17.50 -26.67
CA ALA A 77 17.23 -17.51 -27.85
C ALA A 77 18.62 -17.97 -27.41
#